data_AF-A0A2V9ZDA7-F1
#
_entry.id   AF-A0A2V9ZDA7-F1
#
_cell.length_a   1.000
_cell.length_b   1.000
_cell.length_c   1.000
_cell.angle_alpha   90.00
_cell.angle_beta   90.00
_cell.angle_gamma   90.00
#
_symmetry.space_group_name_H-M   'P 1'
#
loop_
_entity.id
_entity.type
_entity.pdbx_description
1 polymer ?
#
loop_
_entity_poly.entity_id
_entity_poly.type
_entity_poly.pdbx_seq_one_letter_code
_entity_poly.pdbx_strand_id
1 'polypeptide(L)'
;MRRILAVLFALVLTGVLLPSFPTSSPHAASAPRELQGSFRLPEKNGWTYVHLQGAPHEIGFQNGYLLAPEIDDMLKVVVLEAKHDYEKDWSFFRDAAENMMWPHIEQEYREELQGIADGASAHGIKIDVWDVVGLNALTEWSYYNKQYNKDHGIKTVTLSVPEHCSAFVATGSYTKDAKVVIAHNNWSTYLEGERWTIIFDVVPAKGHRMLMDGLPGVIHSADDFVINTGGMAITETTISHFSGFDTAGIPEFVRARKAAQYAASIDDFARIMKDGNNGGYANTWLVADTRKNEIGRLELGLKNVNLERTSDGYFVGSNFPIHGKLIAEETDFDPKDSGQSSVARHARWEQLMAENKGRIDVAAAQRFLADHYDTFEKKEDADERTLDGHIDLSPRGSNGWVGPYGTAGAVQNKAADANMIGKMTFTAAAGHACG
;
A
#
# COMPACT_ATOMS: atom_id res chain seq x y z
N MET A 1 108.68 -20.06 -26.48
CA MET A 1 108.21 -19.48 -27.76
C MET A 1 106.69 -19.36 -27.71
N ARG A 2 106.19 -18.12 -27.85
CA ARG A 2 104.80 -17.64 -27.96
C ARG A 2 103.64 -18.65 -27.89
N ARG A 3 102.64 -18.38 -27.03
CA ARG A 3 101.22 -18.10 -27.41
C ARG A 3 100.31 -17.86 -26.20
N ILE A 4 99.84 -16.60 -26.12
CA ILE A 4 98.47 -16.11 -25.85
C ILE A 4 97.73 -16.63 -24.59
N LEU A 5 97.51 -15.70 -23.65
CA LEU A 5 96.60 -15.78 -22.50
C LEU A 5 95.13 -15.94 -22.94
N ALA A 6 94.41 -16.84 -22.29
CA ALA A 6 92.95 -16.81 -22.21
C ALA A 6 92.54 -17.07 -20.75
N VAL A 7 91.92 -16.07 -20.11
CA VAL A 7 91.37 -16.16 -18.75
C VAL A 7 89.85 -16.12 -18.88
N LEU A 8 89.19 -17.20 -18.46
CA LEU A 8 87.74 -17.34 -18.36
C LEU A 8 87.22 -16.60 -17.12
N PHE A 9 86.34 -15.62 -17.30
CA PHE A 9 85.54 -15.01 -16.25
C PHE A 9 84.14 -15.63 -16.25
N ALA A 10 83.75 -16.23 -15.13
CA ALA A 10 82.38 -16.63 -14.84
C ALA A 10 81.61 -15.42 -14.29
N LEU A 11 80.50 -15.06 -14.92
CA LEU A 11 79.62 -13.96 -14.51
C LEU A 11 78.27 -14.55 -14.07
N VAL A 12 77.97 -14.40 -12.79
CA VAL A 12 76.70 -14.77 -12.16
C VAL A 12 75.70 -13.63 -12.40
N LEU A 13 74.60 -13.90 -13.10
CA LEU A 13 73.47 -12.97 -13.24
C LEU A 13 72.57 -13.08 -12.00
N THR A 14 72.49 -12.00 -11.22
CA THR A 14 71.44 -11.77 -10.21
C THR A 14 70.29 -10.99 -10.85
N GLY A 15 69.11 -11.61 -10.94
CA GLY A 15 67.88 -10.97 -11.40
C GLY A 15 67.31 -10.00 -10.37
N VAL A 16 66.97 -8.78 -10.82
CA VAL A 16 66.25 -7.76 -10.04
C VAL A 16 64.76 -7.94 -10.31
N LEU A 17 64.00 -8.30 -9.27
CA LEU A 17 62.54 -8.31 -9.27
C LEU A 17 62.02 -6.88 -9.08
N LEU A 18 61.30 -6.36 -10.06
CA LEU A 18 60.51 -5.13 -9.94
C LEU A 18 59.15 -5.45 -9.32
N PRO A 19 58.66 -4.69 -8.32
CA PRO A 19 57.32 -4.87 -7.80
C PRO A 19 56.29 -4.27 -8.76
N SER A 20 55.45 -5.13 -9.32
CA SER A 20 54.26 -4.75 -10.08
C SER A 20 53.21 -4.21 -9.11
N PHE A 21 52.95 -2.90 -9.14
CA PHE A 21 51.76 -2.33 -8.50
C PHE A 21 50.53 -2.69 -9.35
N PRO A 22 49.50 -3.35 -8.80
CA PRO A 22 48.25 -3.55 -9.54
C PRO A 22 47.52 -2.21 -9.64
N THR A 23 47.61 -1.56 -10.79
CA THR A 23 46.71 -0.48 -11.19
C THR A 23 45.42 -1.09 -11.73
N SER A 24 44.41 -1.20 -10.87
CA SER A 24 43.00 -1.15 -11.28
C SER A 24 42.13 -0.99 -10.03
N SER A 25 41.90 0.26 -9.62
CA SER A 25 40.67 0.58 -8.90
C SER A 25 39.51 0.24 -9.84
N PRO A 26 38.47 -0.49 -9.42
CA PRO A 26 37.23 -0.45 -10.17
C PRO A 26 36.81 1.03 -10.15
N HIS A 27 36.61 1.63 -11.32
CA HIS A 27 35.81 2.84 -11.39
C HIS A 27 34.56 2.56 -10.56
N ALA A 28 34.33 3.33 -9.50
CA ALA A 28 32.99 3.44 -8.95
C ALA A 28 32.12 3.83 -10.14
N ALA A 29 31.32 2.87 -10.65
CA ALA A 29 30.39 3.16 -11.71
C ALA A 29 29.60 4.38 -11.24
N SER A 30 29.59 5.44 -12.04
CA SER A 30 28.75 6.60 -11.73
C SER A 30 27.33 6.07 -11.56
N ALA A 31 26.66 6.45 -10.47
CA ALA A 31 25.28 6.08 -10.24
C ALA A 31 24.45 6.35 -11.52
N PRO A 32 23.51 5.46 -11.89
CA PRO A 32 22.62 5.69 -13.02
C PRO A 32 22.03 7.10 -12.98
N ARG A 33 21.92 7.74 -14.15
CA ARG A 33 21.47 9.14 -14.26
C ARG A 33 20.05 9.30 -13.72
N GLU A 34 19.25 8.27 -13.87
CA GLU A 34 17.88 8.12 -13.40
C GLU A 34 17.77 8.28 -11.87
N LEU A 35 18.84 8.08 -11.11
CA LEU A 35 18.88 8.28 -9.65
C LEU A 35 19.09 9.74 -9.24
N GLN A 36 19.13 10.68 -10.19
CA GLN A 36 19.44 12.07 -9.87
C GLN A 36 18.37 12.70 -8.98
N GLY A 37 18.76 12.99 -7.74
CA GLY A 37 17.93 13.67 -6.74
C GLY A 37 17.03 12.73 -5.93
N SER A 38 16.99 11.43 -6.25
CA SER A 38 16.38 10.43 -5.38
C SER A 38 17.31 10.04 -4.24
N PHE A 39 16.72 9.57 -3.14
CA PHE A 39 17.48 9.02 -2.03
C PHE A 39 16.64 8.07 -1.17
N ARG A 40 17.33 7.17 -0.47
CA ARG A 40 16.76 6.29 0.56
C ARG A 40 17.38 6.66 1.90
N LEU A 41 16.56 6.84 2.93
CA LEU A 41 17.05 6.99 4.31
C LEU A 41 17.25 5.62 4.95
N PRO A 42 18.15 5.49 5.94
CA PRO A 42 18.22 4.29 6.77
C PRO A 42 16.87 4.01 7.43
N GLU A 43 16.55 2.73 7.61
CA GLU A 43 15.35 2.31 8.32
C GLU A 43 15.31 2.91 9.73
N LYS A 44 14.14 3.37 10.14
CA LYS A 44 13.90 3.94 11.46
C LYS A 44 12.53 3.50 11.98
N ASN A 45 12.51 2.87 13.16
CA ASN A 45 11.30 2.38 13.81
C ASN A 45 10.47 1.46 12.89
N GLY A 46 11.14 0.58 12.13
CA GLY A 46 10.51 -0.33 11.18
C GLY A 46 10.13 0.29 9.84
N TRP A 47 10.32 1.60 9.62
CA TRP A 47 9.97 2.27 8.37
C TRP A 47 11.18 2.58 7.51
N THR A 48 11.06 2.32 6.20
CA THR A 48 12.02 2.75 5.18
C THR A 48 11.47 3.93 4.41
N TYR A 49 12.18 5.06 4.39
CA TYR A 49 11.77 6.25 3.64
C TYR A 49 12.53 6.36 2.32
N VAL A 50 11.81 6.59 1.23
CA VAL A 50 12.37 6.86 -0.09
C VAL A 50 11.81 8.14 -0.68
N HIS A 51 12.69 8.96 -1.24
CA HIS A 51 12.34 10.13 -2.04
C HIS A 51 12.55 9.83 -3.51
N LEU A 52 11.49 10.02 -4.30
CA LEU A 52 11.43 9.74 -5.73
C LEU A 52 11.00 11.02 -6.47
N GLN A 53 11.61 11.33 -7.60
CA GLN A 53 11.29 12.53 -8.36
C GLN A 53 11.61 12.41 -9.86
N GLY A 54 10.81 13.10 -10.68
CA GLY A 54 11.09 13.25 -12.11
C GLY A 54 9.95 12.81 -13.02
N ALA A 55 10.30 12.41 -14.24
CA ALA A 55 9.39 11.79 -15.19
C ALA A 55 8.91 10.41 -14.68
N PRO A 56 7.80 9.87 -15.20
CA PRO A 56 7.22 8.63 -14.68
C PRO A 56 8.20 7.45 -14.67
N HIS A 57 8.92 7.23 -15.79
CA HIS A 57 9.94 6.18 -15.85
C HIS A 57 11.10 6.42 -14.87
N GLU A 58 11.54 7.67 -14.66
CA GLU A 58 12.61 7.99 -13.70
C GLU A 58 12.17 7.68 -12.26
N ILE A 59 10.94 8.06 -11.88
CA ILE A 59 10.35 7.72 -10.58
C ILE A 59 10.29 6.21 -10.39
N GLY A 60 9.82 5.50 -11.43
CA GLY A 60 9.78 4.05 -11.42
C GLY A 60 11.16 3.44 -11.23
N PHE A 61 12.15 3.89 -12.01
CA PHE A 61 13.52 3.41 -11.91
C PHE A 61 14.11 3.63 -10.52
N GLN A 62 13.87 4.80 -9.93
CA GLN A 62 14.33 5.11 -8.58
C GLN A 62 13.68 4.20 -7.53
N ASN A 63 12.37 3.93 -7.65
CA ASN A 63 11.65 3.00 -6.78
C ASN A 63 12.28 1.59 -6.90
N GLY A 64 12.34 1.06 -8.12
CA GLY A 64 12.90 -0.26 -8.40
C GLY A 64 14.34 -0.42 -7.92
N TYR A 65 15.19 0.58 -8.14
CA TYR A 65 16.60 0.52 -7.81
C TYR A 65 16.88 0.70 -6.31
N LEU A 66 16.18 1.62 -5.64
CA LEU A 66 16.41 1.92 -4.22
C LEU A 66 15.80 0.88 -3.29
N LEU A 67 14.77 0.15 -3.74
CA LEU A 67 14.05 -0.87 -2.97
C LEU A 67 14.25 -2.28 -3.53
N ALA A 68 15.28 -2.51 -4.36
CA ALA A 68 15.43 -3.77 -5.08
C ALA A 68 15.43 -5.02 -4.17
N PRO A 69 16.14 -5.05 -3.03
CA PRO A 69 16.06 -6.16 -2.08
C PRO A 69 14.66 -6.38 -1.50
N GLU A 70 13.96 -5.30 -1.16
CA GLU A 70 12.61 -5.33 -0.60
C GLU A 70 11.58 -5.81 -1.65
N ILE A 71 11.75 -5.42 -2.92
CA ILE A 71 10.91 -5.89 -4.04
C ILE A 71 11.09 -7.38 -4.26
N ASP A 72 12.34 -7.88 -4.27
CA ASP A 72 12.63 -9.31 -4.44
C ASP A 72 12.07 -10.16 -3.29
N ASP A 73 12.10 -9.63 -2.07
CA ASP A 73 11.49 -10.29 -0.91
C ASP A 73 9.96 -10.29 -0.98
N MET A 74 9.34 -9.15 -1.29
CA MET A 74 7.89 -9.06 -1.41
C MET A 74 7.35 -9.94 -2.54
N LEU A 75 8.01 -9.97 -3.70
CA LEU A 75 7.60 -10.83 -4.81
C LEU A 75 7.55 -12.32 -4.42
N LYS A 76 8.47 -12.79 -3.57
CA LYS A 76 8.43 -14.18 -3.07
C LYS A 76 7.21 -14.43 -2.18
N VAL A 77 6.82 -13.46 -1.35
CA VAL A 77 5.61 -13.54 -0.53
C VAL A 77 4.38 -13.60 -1.41
N VAL A 78 4.23 -12.68 -2.36
CA VAL A 78 3.08 -12.64 -3.27
C VAL A 78 2.95 -13.93 -4.07
N VAL A 79 4.05 -14.46 -4.59
CA VAL A 79 4.05 -15.74 -5.32
C VAL A 79 3.62 -16.91 -4.43
N LEU A 80 4.05 -16.90 -3.16
CA LEU A 80 3.69 -17.93 -2.20
C LEU A 80 2.21 -17.88 -1.83
N GLU A 81 1.70 -16.70 -1.45
CA GLU A 81 0.31 -16.50 -1.06
C GLU A 81 -0.64 -16.73 -2.24
N ALA A 82 -0.31 -16.22 -3.43
CA ALA A 82 -1.12 -16.45 -4.62
C ALA A 82 -1.30 -17.95 -4.94
N LYS A 83 -0.25 -18.74 -4.74
CA LYS A 83 -0.30 -20.20 -4.91
C LYS A 83 -1.13 -20.88 -3.83
N HIS A 84 -1.00 -20.43 -2.58
CA HIS A 84 -1.71 -20.99 -1.45
C HIS A 84 -3.22 -20.65 -1.48
N ASP A 85 -3.56 -19.40 -1.72
CA ASP A 85 -4.91 -18.86 -1.53
C ASP A 85 -5.81 -19.08 -2.75
N TYR A 86 -5.23 -19.07 -3.95
CA TYR A 86 -5.99 -19.15 -5.20
C TYR A 86 -5.80 -20.48 -5.93
N GLU A 87 -4.87 -21.33 -5.48
CA GLU A 87 -4.45 -22.55 -6.18
C GLU A 87 -4.02 -22.28 -7.64
N LYS A 88 -3.39 -21.11 -7.88
CA LYS A 88 -2.88 -20.68 -9.19
C LYS A 88 -1.38 -20.42 -9.13
N ASP A 89 -0.66 -20.82 -10.18
CA ASP A 89 0.74 -20.44 -10.33
C ASP A 89 0.86 -18.96 -10.70
N TRP A 90 1.98 -18.33 -10.35
CA TRP A 90 2.21 -16.89 -10.61
C TRP A 90 2.07 -16.50 -12.09
N SER A 91 2.35 -17.42 -13.03
CA SER A 91 2.14 -17.17 -14.46
C SER A 91 0.70 -16.83 -14.80
N PHE A 92 -0.30 -17.36 -14.07
CA PHE A 92 -1.71 -17.00 -14.26
C PHE A 92 -1.96 -15.50 -14.01
N PHE A 93 -1.37 -14.95 -12.95
CA PHE A 93 -1.51 -13.53 -12.61
C PHE A 93 -0.68 -12.64 -13.52
N ARG A 94 0.50 -13.11 -13.95
CA ARG A 94 1.30 -12.43 -14.99
C ARG A 94 0.55 -12.35 -16.33
N ASP A 95 -0.11 -13.43 -16.74
CA ASP A 95 -0.91 -13.45 -17.97
C ASP A 95 -2.09 -12.45 -17.86
N ALA A 96 -2.74 -12.37 -16.69
CA ALA A 96 -3.78 -11.38 -16.43
C ALA A 96 -3.24 -9.94 -16.40
N ALA A 97 -2.07 -9.73 -15.80
CA ALA A 97 -1.38 -8.45 -15.79
C ALA A 97 -1.11 -7.94 -17.22
N GLU A 98 -0.58 -8.81 -18.10
CA GLU A 98 -0.28 -8.47 -19.50
C GLU A 98 -1.55 -8.30 -20.35
N ASN A 99 -2.49 -9.24 -20.28
CA ASN A 99 -3.57 -9.34 -21.26
C ASN A 99 -4.87 -8.67 -20.81
N MET A 100 -5.10 -8.56 -19.49
CA MET A 100 -6.30 -7.93 -18.94
C MET A 100 -6.00 -6.53 -18.40
N MET A 101 -5.02 -6.37 -17.51
CA MET A 101 -4.79 -5.07 -16.86
C MET A 101 -4.08 -4.07 -17.76
N TRP A 102 -2.95 -4.46 -18.34
CA TRP A 102 -2.08 -3.55 -19.11
C TRP A 102 -2.83 -2.72 -20.16
N PRO A 103 -3.77 -3.27 -20.97
CA PRO A 103 -4.54 -2.50 -21.95
C PRO A 103 -5.29 -1.30 -21.37
N HIS A 104 -5.67 -1.35 -20.09
CA HIS A 104 -6.42 -0.31 -19.38
C HIS A 104 -5.55 0.63 -18.52
N ILE A 105 -4.24 0.37 -18.41
CA ILE A 105 -3.30 1.25 -17.71
C ILE A 105 -2.90 2.42 -18.62
N GLU A 106 -3.00 3.65 -18.13
CA GLU A 106 -2.58 4.86 -18.86
C GLU A 106 -1.06 4.90 -19.08
N GLN A 107 -0.62 5.53 -20.19
CA GLN A 107 0.79 5.57 -20.60
C GLN A 107 1.74 6.09 -19.51
N GLU A 108 1.32 7.11 -18.75
CA GLU A 108 2.10 7.65 -17.63
C GLU A 108 2.46 6.58 -16.61
N TYR A 109 1.50 5.73 -16.22
CA TYR A 109 1.73 4.68 -15.24
C TYR A 109 2.41 3.45 -15.83
N ARG A 110 2.20 3.16 -17.13
CA ARG A 110 3.00 2.15 -17.84
C ARG A 110 4.49 2.47 -17.83
N GLU A 111 4.83 3.74 -18.03
CA GLU A 111 6.22 4.21 -17.98
C GLU A 111 6.82 4.05 -16.59
N GLU A 112 6.07 4.38 -15.53
CA GLU A 112 6.52 4.19 -14.15
C GLU A 112 6.66 2.71 -13.75
N LEU A 113 5.69 1.86 -14.10
CA LEU A 113 5.76 0.42 -13.85
C LEU A 113 6.93 -0.23 -14.59
N GLN A 114 7.18 0.17 -15.85
CA GLN A 114 8.36 -0.24 -16.60
C GLN A 114 9.64 0.25 -15.92
N GLY A 115 9.65 1.49 -15.43
CA GLY A 115 10.76 2.05 -14.67
C GLY A 115 11.12 1.18 -13.47
N ILE A 116 10.12 0.72 -12.68
CA ILE A 116 10.35 -0.15 -11.51
C ILE A 116 11.06 -1.44 -11.93
N ALA A 117 10.59 -2.09 -12.99
CA ALA A 117 11.22 -3.32 -13.50
C ALA A 117 12.66 -3.07 -13.94
N ASP A 118 12.90 -1.98 -14.67
CA ASP A 118 14.23 -1.60 -15.16
C ASP A 118 15.19 -1.26 -14.00
N GLY A 119 14.72 -0.51 -13.01
CA GLY A 119 15.49 -0.12 -11.83
C GLY A 119 15.88 -1.31 -10.96
N ALA A 120 14.94 -2.20 -10.68
CA ALA A 120 15.19 -3.42 -9.93
C ALA A 120 16.14 -4.36 -10.69
N SER A 121 15.96 -4.50 -12.01
CA SER A 121 16.86 -5.26 -12.88
C SER A 121 18.27 -4.67 -12.92
N ALA A 122 18.41 -3.35 -12.96
CA ALA A 122 19.70 -2.66 -12.90
C ALA A 122 20.41 -2.86 -11.55
N HIS A 123 19.66 -3.19 -10.49
CA HIS A 123 20.20 -3.60 -9.18
C HIS A 123 20.32 -5.13 -9.03
N GLY A 124 20.19 -5.89 -10.12
CA GLY A 124 20.47 -7.33 -10.16
C GLY A 124 19.30 -8.23 -9.76
N ILE A 125 18.09 -7.70 -9.60
CA ILE A 125 16.88 -8.50 -9.38
C ILE A 125 16.37 -9.06 -10.71
N LYS A 126 15.87 -10.29 -10.71
CA LYS A 126 15.24 -10.89 -11.90
C LYS A 126 13.75 -10.63 -11.85
N ILE A 127 13.32 -9.56 -12.51
CA ILE A 127 11.94 -9.11 -12.52
C ILE A 127 11.65 -8.45 -13.87
N ASP A 128 10.42 -8.55 -14.36
CA ASP A 128 9.94 -7.77 -15.49
C ASP A 128 8.68 -6.97 -15.18
N VAL A 129 8.19 -6.20 -16.15
CA VAL A 129 7.03 -5.33 -15.95
C VAL A 129 5.75 -6.10 -15.60
N TRP A 130 5.65 -7.39 -15.97
CA TRP A 130 4.48 -8.20 -15.63
C TRP A 130 4.49 -8.66 -14.18
N ASP A 131 5.65 -8.89 -13.60
CA ASP A 131 5.76 -9.06 -12.14
C ASP A 131 5.38 -7.78 -11.41
N VAL A 132 5.80 -6.61 -11.91
CA VAL A 132 5.50 -5.31 -11.28
C VAL A 132 4.02 -4.98 -11.36
N VAL A 133 3.37 -5.16 -12.51
CA VAL A 133 1.91 -5.02 -12.64
C VAL A 133 1.22 -6.05 -11.74
N GLY A 134 1.74 -7.29 -11.74
CA GLY A 134 1.39 -8.36 -10.80
C GLY A 134 1.33 -7.89 -9.34
N LEU A 135 2.40 -7.26 -8.89
CA LEU A 135 2.59 -6.76 -7.53
C LEU A 135 1.65 -5.59 -7.20
N ASN A 136 1.44 -4.66 -8.14
CA ASN A 136 0.56 -3.51 -7.95
C ASN A 136 -0.93 -3.85 -7.91
N ALA A 137 -1.32 -5.03 -8.37
CA ALA A 137 -2.71 -5.50 -8.37
C ALA A 137 -3.00 -6.52 -7.27
N LEU A 138 -2.15 -6.60 -6.24
CA LEU A 138 -2.25 -7.56 -5.14
C LEU A 138 -3.64 -7.58 -4.49
N THR A 139 -4.22 -6.41 -4.26
CA THR A 139 -5.56 -6.26 -3.63
C THR A 139 -6.72 -6.60 -4.58
N GLU A 140 -6.46 -6.81 -5.87
CA GLU A 140 -7.48 -7.12 -6.88
C GLU A 140 -7.47 -8.60 -7.32
N TRP A 141 -6.44 -9.39 -6.97
CA TRP A 141 -6.33 -10.78 -7.43
C TRP A 141 -7.43 -11.70 -6.93
N SER A 142 -7.92 -11.50 -5.72
CA SER A 142 -9.07 -12.25 -5.19
C SER A 142 -10.33 -12.02 -6.02
N TYR A 143 -10.59 -10.77 -6.42
CA TYR A 143 -11.72 -10.37 -7.26
C TYR A 143 -11.60 -10.97 -8.66
N TYR A 144 -10.42 -10.84 -9.28
CA TYR A 144 -10.15 -11.40 -10.60
C TYR A 144 -10.29 -12.94 -10.59
N ASN A 145 -9.68 -13.64 -9.63
CA ASN A 145 -9.75 -15.10 -9.55
C ASN A 145 -11.18 -15.60 -9.36
N LYS A 146 -11.98 -14.93 -8.51
CA LYS A 146 -13.41 -15.26 -8.30
C LYS A 146 -14.20 -15.10 -9.61
N GLN A 147 -13.98 -14.00 -10.33
CA GLN A 147 -14.66 -13.74 -11.61
C GLN A 147 -14.20 -14.73 -12.71
N TYR A 148 -12.89 -14.98 -12.82
CA TYR A 148 -12.33 -15.97 -13.74
C TYR A 148 -12.92 -17.36 -13.51
N ASN A 149 -12.93 -17.84 -12.27
CA ASN A 149 -13.46 -19.16 -11.93
C ASN A 149 -14.94 -19.27 -12.27
N LYS A 150 -15.74 -18.23 -11.98
CA LYS A 150 -17.15 -18.15 -12.36
C LYS A 150 -17.34 -18.26 -13.87
N ASP A 151 -16.59 -17.50 -14.65
CA ASP A 151 -16.71 -17.48 -16.12
C ASP A 151 -16.28 -18.80 -16.78
N HIS A 152 -15.37 -19.54 -16.12
CA HIS A 152 -14.87 -20.83 -16.59
C HIS A 152 -15.55 -22.04 -15.94
N GLY A 153 -16.58 -21.83 -15.11
CA GLY A 153 -17.31 -22.90 -14.42
C GLY A 153 -16.47 -23.71 -13.42
N ILE A 154 -15.38 -23.13 -12.92
CA ILE A 154 -14.48 -23.75 -11.93
C ILE A 154 -15.13 -23.61 -10.55
N LYS A 155 -15.33 -24.74 -9.87
CA LYS A 155 -15.85 -24.77 -8.50
C LYS A 155 -14.68 -24.76 -7.53
N THR A 156 -14.47 -23.64 -6.85
CA THR A 156 -13.53 -23.54 -5.72
C THR A 156 -14.31 -23.39 -4.41
N VAL A 157 -13.67 -23.70 -3.29
CA VAL A 157 -14.15 -23.22 -1.99
C VAL A 157 -13.96 -21.71 -2.03
N THR A 158 -15.05 -20.96 -2.13
CA THR A 158 -14.99 -19.50 -2.20
C THR A 158 -14.55 -18.98 -0.85
N LEU A 159 -13.29 -18.55 -0.72
CA LEU A 159 -12.92 -17.59 0.32
C LEU A 159 -13.60 -16.26 -0.03
N SER A 160 -14.15 -15.57 0.97
CA SER A 160 -14.66 -14.23 0.71
C SER A 160 -13.46 -13.31 0.41
N VAL A 161 -13.76 -12.12 -0.10
CA VAL A 161 -12.71 -11.12 -0.23
C VAL A 161 -12.19 -10.78 1.17
N PRO A 162 -10.86 -10.66 1.37
CA PRO A 162 -10.26 -10.21 2.63
C PRO A 162 -10.92 -8.91 3.15
N GLU A 163 -11.26 -8.82 4.45
CA GLU A 163 -12.03 -7.71 5.06
C GLU A 163 -11.23 -6.88 6.10
N HIS A 164 -10.52 -5.83 5.67
CA HIS A 164 -9.47 -5.20 6.50
C HIS A 164 -9.53 -3.70 6.69
N CYS A 165 -8.93 -3.27 7.80
CA CYS A 165 -8.63 -1.88 8.16
C CYS A 165 -9.67 -1.19 9.05
N SER A 166 -9.19 -0.25 9.87
CA SER A 166 -10.00 0.66 10.68
C SER A 166 -9.56 2.10 10.47
N ALA A 167 -10.52 3.00 10.23
CA ALA A 167 -10.22 4.37 9.87
C ALA A 167 -11.25 5.36 10.40
N PHE A 168 -10.86 6.64 10.51
CA PHE A 168 -11.81 7.73 10.64
C PHE A 168 -11.28 9.02 10.04
N VAL A 169 -12.20 9.93 9.73
CA VAL A 169 -11.92 11.31 9.39
C VAL A 169 -12.92 12.22 10.11
N ALA A 170 -12.46 13.29 10.75
CA ALA A 170 -13.29 14.20 11.52
C ALA A 170 -12.88 15.66 11.29
N THR A 171 -13.83 16.59 11.42
CA THR A 171 -13.61 18.04 11.31
C THR A 171 -14.67 18.83 12.08
N GLY A 172 -14.51 20.15 12.19
CA GLY A 172 -15.51 21.03 12.79
C GLY A 172 -15.72 20.77 14.28
N SER A 173 -16.97 20.65 14.73
CA SER A 173 -17.32 20.50 16.15
C SER A 173 -16.79 19.20 16.81
N TYR A 174 -16.23 18.27 16.03
CA TYR A 174 -15.67 17.02 16.53
C TYR A 174 -14.19 17.12 16.91
N THR A 175 -13.43 18.01 16.27
CA THR A 175 -11.98 18.11 16.48
C THR A 175 -11.61 19.29 17.37
N LYS A 176 -10.45 19.18 18.02
CA LYS A 176 -9.97 20.12 19.05
C LYS A 176 -9.79 21.56 18.56
N ASP A 177 -9.38 21.73 17.31
CA ASP A 177 -9.14 23.03 16.66
C ASP A 177 -10.10 23.30 15.50
N ALA A 178 -11.17 22.49 15.40
CA ALA A 178 -12.14 22.48 14.30
C ALA A 178 -11.54 22.20 12.91
N LYS A 179 -10.31 21.69 12.84
CA LYS A 179 -9.66 21.27 11.60
C LYS A 179 -9.67 19.77 11.42
N VAL A 180 -9.42 19.34 10.18
CA VAL A 180 -9.34 17.93 9.80
C VAL A 180 -8.36 17.16 10.71
N VAL A 181 -8.81 15.99 11.17
CA VAL A 181 -7.99 14.90 11.69
C VAL A 181 -8.40 13.63 10.94
N ILE A 182 -7.43 12.86 10.45
CA ILE A 182 -7.64 11.62 9.71
C ILE A 182 -6.68 10.54 10.22
N ALA A 183 -7.14 9.30 10.28
CA ALA A 183 -6.35 8.18 10.76
C ALA A 183 -6.78 6.86 10.13
N HIS A 184 -5.85 5.92 10.06
CA HIS A 184 -6.01 4.63 9.42
C HIS A 184 -5.08 3.60 10.04
N ASN A 185 -5.54 2.36 10.20
CA ASN A 185 -4.66 1.21 10.37
C ASN A 185 -4.91 0.15 9.30
N ASN A 186 -3.83 -0.37 8.74
CA ASN A 186 -3.85 -1.47 7.79
C ASN A 186 -4.11 -2.77 8.52
N TRP A 187 -5.05 -3.60 8.06
CA TRP A 187 -5.07 -5.01 8.46
C TRP A 187 -4.64 -5.89 7.30
N SER A 188 -3.76 -6.84 7.58
CA SER A 188 -3.18 -7.67 6.53
C SER A 188 -2.62 -8.97 7.13
N THR A 189 -2.25 -9.95 6.29
CA THR A 189 -1.47 -11.10 6.77
C THR A 189 -0.10 -10.59 7.23
N TYR A 190 0.51 -11.22 8.22
CA TYR A 190 1.82 -10.76 8.69
C TYR A 190 2.92 -10.97 7.64
N LEU A 191 2.76 -11.93 6.73
CA LEU A 191 3.73 -12.15 5.65
C LEU A 191 3.80 -10.94 4.72
N GLU A 192 2.69 -10.42 4.20
CA GLU A 192 2.74 -9.23 3.35
C GLU A 192 2.86 -7.94 4.21
N GLY A 193 2.16 -7.87 5.35
CA GLY A 193 2.02 -6.68 6.18
C GLY A 193 3.32 -6.21 6.82
N GLU A 194 4.24 -7.11 7.19
CA GLU A 194 5.58 -6.74 7.68
C GLU A 194 6.41 -5.96 6.64
N ARG A 195 6.08 -6.12 5.35
CA ARG A 195 6.74 -5.42 4.23
C ARG A 195 6.04 -4.12 3.84
N TRP A 196 4.88 -3.84 4.44
CA TRP A 196 4.08 -2.64 4.18
C TRP A 196 4.56 -1.41 4.94
N THR A 197 5.87 -1.22 4.92
CA THR A 197 6.59 -0.31 5.81
C THR A 197 7.49 0.66 5.04
N ILE A 198 7.12 0.94 3.78
CA ILE A 198 7.78 1.96 2.96
C ILE A 198 7.01 3.27 3.05
N ILE A 199 7.70 4.37 3.29
CA ILE A 199 7.19 5.74 3.11
C ILE A 199 7.75 6.29 1.81
N PHE A 200 6.85 6.55 0.85
CA PHE A 200 7.16 7.15 -0.43
C PHE A 200 6.90 8.66 -0.39
N ASP A 201 7.94 9.44 -0.61
CA ASP A 201 7.84 10.85 -0.95
C ASP A 201 8.06 11.03 -2.46
N VAL A 202 6.98 11.25 -3.20
CA VAL A 202 6.99 11.25 -4.67
C VAL A 202 6.77 12.67 -5.19
N VAL A 203 7.71 13.18 -5.97
CA VAL A 203 7.64 14.49 -6.66
C VAL A 203 7.53 14.25 -8.17
N PRO A 204 6.31 14.05 -8.70
CA PRO A 204 6.10 13.83 -10.12
C PRO A 204 6.33 15.11 -10.94
N ALA A 205 6.79 14.95 -12.17
CA ALA A 205 6.91 16.06 -13.13
C ALA A 205 5.56 16.75 -13.44
N LYS A 206 4.43 16.06 -13.20
CA LYS A 206 3.07 16.56 -13.38
C LYS A 206 2.19 16.16 -12.19
N GLY A 207 1.29 17.05 -11.78
CA GLY A 207 0.42 16.81 -10.63
C GLY A 207 1.05 17.27 -9.32
N HIS A 208 0.60 16.69 -8.22
CA HIS A 208 0.97 17.05 -6.86
C HIS A 208 2.06 16.12 -6.34
N ARG A 209 2.99 16.68 -5.55
CA ARG A 209 3.84 15.87 -4.65
C ARG A 209 2.95 15.11 -3.68
N MET A 210 3.26 13.83 -3.48
CA MET A 210 2.54 12.90 -2.60
C MET A 210 3.49 12.38 -1.52
N LEU A 211 2.95 12.15 -0.33
CA LEU A 211 3.59 11.37 0.72
C LEU A 211 2.61 10.25 1.11
N MET A 212 3.04 9.01 1.00
CA MET A 212 2.20 7.84 1.27
C MET A 212 2.99 6.71 1.89
N ASP A 213 2.33 5.83 2.61
CA ASP A 213 2.86 4.51 2.89
C ASP A 213 2.62 3.55 1.70
N GLY A 214 3.32 2.42 1.66
CA GLY A 214 3.08 1.39 0.65
C GLY A 214 3.98 0.16 0.80
N LEU A 215 3.77 -0.80 -0.10
CA LEU A 215 4.65 -1.94 -0.33
C LEU A 215 5.87 -1.54 -1.17
N PRO A 216 6.97 -2.29 -1.12
CA PRO A 216 8.08 -2.08 -2.06
C PRO A 216 7.63 -2.38 -3.49
N GLY A 217 7.98 -1.53 -4.46
CA GLY A 217 7.69 -1.77 -5.89
C GLY A 217 6.27 -1.43 -6.35
N VAL A 218 5.46 -0.78 -5.51
CA VAL A 218 4.15 -0.25 -5.92
C VAL A 218 4.20 1.23 -6.29
N ILE A 219 3.29 1.65 -7.17
CA ILE A 219 3.09 3.05 -7.56
C ILE A 219 1.97 3.72 -6.76
N HIS A 220 1.16 2.97 -6.04
CA HIS A 220 0.10 3.47 -5.14
C HIS A 220 0.40 3.02 -3.71
N SER A 221 -0.48 3.33 -2.76
CA SER A 221 -0.30 2.88 -1.37
C SER A 221 -0.69 1.42 -1.18
N ALA A 222 -1.65 0.92 -1.97
CA ALA A 222 -2.31 -0.39 -1.88
C ALA A 222 -3.13 -0.64 -0.58
N ASP A 223 -2.80 0.06 0.51
CA ASP A 223 -3.49 0.06 1.81
C ASP A 223 -4.28 1.35 1.99
N ASP A 224 -3.69 2.43 1.47
CA ASP A 224 -4.21 3.78 1.33
C ASP A 224 -4.11 4.64 2.59
N PHE A 225 -2.93 5.24 2.82
CA PHE A 225 -2.85 6.55 3.48
C PHE A 225 -1.95 7.49 2.69
N VAL A 226 -2.58 8.39 1.95
CA VAL A 226 -1.89 9.34 1.07
C VAL A 226 -2.22 10.76 1.47
N ILE A 227 -1.20 11.62 1.55
CA ILE A 227 -1.38 13.07 1.58
C ILE A 227 -0.71 13.71 0.37
N ASN A 228 -1.28 14.78 -0.16
CA ASN A 228 -0.70 15.47 -1.31
C ASN A 228 -0.63 16.99 -1.11
N THR A 229 0.21 17.64 -1.92
CA THR A 229 0.36 19.11 -1.92
C THR A 229 -0.88 19.85 -2.46
N GLY A 230 -1.84 19.12 -3.03
CA GLY A 230 -3.21 19.56 -3.32
C GLY A 230 -4.04 19.83 -2.06
N GLY A 231 -3.54 19.47 -0.87
CA GLY A 231 -4.25 19.60 0.41
C GLY A 231 -5.18 18.43 0.71
N MET A 232 -5.04 17.33 -0.03
CA MET A 232 -5.83 16.12 0.16
C MET A 232 -5.16 15.19 1.17
N ALA A 233 -5.98 14.51 1.97
CA ALA A 233 -5.62 13.27 2.65
C ALA A 233 -6.65 12.20 2.27
N ILE A 234 -6.19 10.99 1.95
CA ILE A 234 -6.99 9.91 1.38
C ILE A 234 -6.67 8.63 2.15
N THR A 235 -7.72 7.92 2.56
CA THR A 235 -7.63 6.57 3.11
C THR A 235 -8.90 5.78 2.83
N GLU A 236 -8.95 4.51 3.19
CA GLU A 236 -10.06 3.62 2.86
C GLU A 236 -10.30 2.56 3.94
N THR A 237 -11.39 1.81 3.80
CA THR A 237 -11.51 0.46 4.37
C THR A 237 -12.34 -0.38 3.41
N THR A 238 -11.91 -1.61 3.15
CA THR A 238 -12.50 -2.49 2.13
C THR A 238 -13.95 -2.83 2.42
N ILE A 239 -14.82 -2.89 1.43
CA ILE A 239 -16.23 -3.26 1.62
C ILE A 239 -16.33 -4.78 1.85
N SER A 240 -16.70 -5.17 3.07
CA SER A 240 -16.95 -6.56 3.47
C SER A 240 -17.97 -7.25 2.56
N HIS A 241 -17.82 -8.56 2.33
CA HIS A 241 -18.75 -9.42 1.57
C HIS A 241 -19.04 -8.96 0.12
N PHE A 242 -18.19 -8.10 -0.47
CA PHE A 242 -18.44 -7.57 -1.80
C PHE A 242 -18.35 -8.63 -2.92
N SER A 243 -19.19 -8.45 -3.95
CA SER A 243 -19.20 -9.26 -5.17
C SER A 243 -19.40 -8.41 -6.41
N GLY A 244 -18.39 -8.42 -7.27
CA GLY A 244 -18.41 -7.78 -8.59
C GLY A 244 -16.99 -7.58 -9.07
N PHE A 245 -16.76 -7.77 -10.36
CA PHE A 245 -15.50 -7.41 -11.01
C PHE A 245 -15.75 -7.29 -12.52
N ASP A 246 -15.32 -6.19 -13.11
CA ASP A 246 -15.35 -5.96 -14.55
C ASP A 246 -13.93 -5.98 -15.12
N THR A 247 -13.59 -7.08 -15.79
CA THR A 247 -12.28 -7.28 -16.43
C THR A 247 -11.95 -6.25 -17.52
N ALA A 248 -12.93 -5.47 -18.00
CA ALA A 248 -12.75 -4.42 -19.00
C ALA A 248 -12.59 -3.01 -18.39
N GLY A 249 -12.66 -2.90 -17.06
CA GLY A 249 -12.45 -1.64 -16.35
C GLY A 249 -10.97 -1.34 -16.08
N ILE A 250 -10.72 -0.12 -15.59
CA ILE A 250 -9.42 0.37 -15.15
C ILE A 250 -9.11 -0.20 -13.75
N PRO A 251 -7.94 -0.85 -13.57
CA PRO A 251 -7.49 -1.36 -12.27
C PRO A 251 -7.55 -0.30 -11.18
N GLU A 252 -7.88 -0.73 -9.95
CA GLU A 252 -7.99 0.15 -8.80
C GLU A 252 -6.71 0.94 -8.56
N PHE A 253 -5.55 0.28 -8.57
CA PHE A 253 -4.28 0.93 -8.26
C PHE A 253 -3.95 2.09 -9.20
N VAL A 254 -4.41 2.01 -10.46
CA VAL A 254 -4.25 3.09 -11.46
C VAL A 254 -5.13 4.28 -11.09
N ARG A 255 -6.37 4.03 -10.68
CA ARG A 255 -7.33 5.05 -10.25
C ARG A 255 -6.86 5.71 -8.94
N ALA A 256 -6.45 4.93 -7.95
CA ALA A 256 -5.89 5.41 -6.68
C ALA A 256 -4.64 6.26 -6.90
N ARG A 257 -3.66 5.77 -7.65
CA ARG A 257 -2.46 6.56 -7.98
C ARG A 257 -2.83 7.87 -8.67
N LYS A 258 -3.73 7.83 -9.67
CA LYS A 258 -4.18 9.05 -10.35
C LYS A 258 -4.87 10.02 -9.41
N ALA A 259 -5.70 9.53 -8.50
CA ALA A 259 -6.40 10.36 -7.54
C ALA A 259 -5.42 10.99 -6.54
N ALA A 260 -4.48 10.20 -5.99
CA ALA A 260 -3.41 10.69 -5.14
C ALA A 260 -2.58 11.80 -5.80
N GLN A 261 -2.24 11.63 -7.07
CA GLN A 261 -1.37 12.55 -7.81
C GLN A 261 -2.10 13.81 -8.30
N TYR A 262 -3.37 13.71 -8.71
CA TYR A 262 -4.06 14.80 -9.42
C TYR A 262 -5.27 15.39 -8.69
N ALA A 263 -5.80 14.77 -7.63
CA ALA A 263 -6.92 15.33 -6.91
C ALA A 263 -6.50 16.55 -6.08
N ALA A 264 -7.25 17.64 -6.21
CA ALA A 264 -7.13 18.86 -5.40
C ALA A 264 -8.43 19.22 -4.66
N SER A 265 -9.41 18.32 -4.72
CA SER A 265 -10.71 18.42 -4.04
C SER A 265 -11.35 17.04 -3.92
N ILE A 266 -12.35 16.89 -3.05
CA ILE A 266 -13.16 15.66 -2.95
C ILE A 266 -13.90 15.38 -4.27
N ASP A 267 -14.21 16.40 -5.07
CA ASP A 267 -14.86 16.23 -6.38
C ASP A 267 -13.91 15.59 -7.40
N ASP A 268 -12.67 16.06 -7.43
CA ASP A 268 -11.64 15.48 -8.29
C ASP A 268 -11.36 14.04 -7.91
N PHE A 269 -11.20 13.78 -6.61
CA PHE A 269 -11.02 12.42 -6.09
C PHE A 269 -12.15 11.51 -6.55
N ALA A 270 -13.40 11.87 -6.26
CA ALA A 270 -14.56 11.05 -6.60
C ALA A 270 -14.74 10.89 -8.11
N ARG A 271 -14.43 11.91 -8.92
CA ARG A 271 -14.49 11.82 -10.39
C ARG A 271 -13.45 10.86 -10.92
N ILE A 272 -12.21 10.93 -10.44
CA ILE A 272 -11.10 10.06 -10.88
C ILE A 272 -11.37 8.61 -10.48
N MET A 273 -11.76 8.37 -9.22
CA MET A 273 -11.97 7.01 -8.72
C MET A 273 -13.14 6.28 -9.39
N LYS A 274 -14.16 7.01 -9.87
CA LYS A 274 -15.32 6.45 -10.58
C LYS A 274 -15.03 6.13 -12.04
N ASP A 275 -14.06 6.81 -12.64
CA ASP A 275 -13.81 6.72 -14.07
C ASP A 275 -13.27 5.33 -14.43
N GLY A 276 -13.97 4.63 -15.31
CA GLY A 276 -13.62 3.27 -15.71
C GLY A 276 -13.60 2.25 -14.57
N ASN A 277 -14.30 2.46 -13.45
CA ASN A 277 -14.28 1.55 -12.29
C ASN A 277 -14.51 0.08 -12.68
N ASN A 278 -13.61 -0.80 -12.23
CA ASN A 278 -13.68 -2.24 -12.44
C ASN A 278 -14.27 -3.01 -11.24
N GLY A 279 -14.53 -2.35 -10.10
CA GLY A 279 -15.02 -3.00 -8.89
C GLY A 279 -13.99 -3.88 -8.16
N GLY A 280 -12.74 -3.92 -8.63
CA GLY A 280 -11.64 -4.49 -7.87
C GLY A 280 -11.31 -3.60 -6.69
N TYR A 281 -10.96 -4.23 -5.56
CA TYR A 281 -10.69 -3.56 -4.29
C TYR A 281 -11.75 -2.49 -3.96
N ALA A 282 -13.01 -2.94 -3.91
CA ALA A 282 -14.17 -2.10 -3.65
C ALA A 282 -14.15 -1.59 -2.19
N ASN A 283 -14.11 -0.28 -2.02
CA ASN A 283 -13.73 0.34 -0.75
C ASN A 283 -14.69 1.46 -0.33
N THR A 284 -14.76 1.72 0.97
CA THR A 284 -15.29 2.97 1.53
C THR A 284 -14.13 3.94 1.75
N TRP A 285 -13.96 4.88 0.83
CA TRP A 285 -12.89 5.87 0.87
C TRP A 285 -13.24 7.03 1.79
N LEU A 286 -12.37 7.32 2.75
CA LEU A 286 -12.43 8.49 3.61
C LEU A 286 -11.43 9.55 3.12
N VAL A 287 -11.93 10.75 2.86
CA VAL A 287 -11.16 11.79 2.18
C VAL A 287 -11.28 13.10 2.95
N ALA A 288 -10.18 13.84 3.06
CA ALA A 288 -10.19 15.19 3.58
C ALA A 288 -9.62 16.19 2.58
N ASP A 289 -10.29 17.33 2.45
CA ASP A 289 -9.81 18.53 1.75
C ASP A 289 -9.51 19.60 2.80
N THR A 290 -8.23 19.76 3.12
CA THR A 290 -7.78 20.72 4.15
C THR A 290 -7.91 22.18 3.71
N ARG A 291 -8.03 22.45 2.41
CA ARG A 291 -8.20 23.82 1.88
C ARG A 291 -9.62 24.31 2.09
N LYS A 292 -10.60 23.41 2.01
CA LYS A 292 -12.01 23.69 2.31
C LYS A 292 -12.42 23.35 3.74
N ASN A 293 -11.56 22.65 4.47
CA ASN A 293 -11.89 22.06 5.77
C ASN A 293 -13.13 21.14 5.68
N GLU A 294 -13.20 20.39 4.60
CA GLU A 294 -14.29 19.49 4.24
C GLU A 294 -13.79 18.05 4.29
N ILE A 295 -14.65 17.13 4.72
CA ILE A 295 -14.38 15.71 4.74
C ILE A 295 -15.45 14.99 3.90
N GLY A 296 -15.12 13.81 3.39
CA GLY A 296 -16.01 13.03 2.55
C GLY A 296 -15.86 11.54 2.78
N ARG A 297 -16.94 10.82 2.47
CA ARG A 297 -17.00 9.36 2.37
C ARG A 297 -17.49 8.99 0.99
N LEU A 298 -16.64 8.35 0.19
CA LEU A 298 -17.01 7.76 -1.10
C LEU A 298 -17.11 6.25 -0.92
N GLU A 299 -18.33 5.74 -0.84
CA GLU A 299 -18.58 4.31 -0.92
C GLU A 299 -18.61 3.90 -2.39
N LEU A 300 -17.62 3.11 -2.82
CA LEU A 300 -17.36 2.79 -4.22
C LEU A 300 -17.48 1.27 -4.46
N GLY A 301 -18.72 0.82 -4.70
CA GLY A 301 -18.97 -0.50 -5.30
C GLY A 301 -18.76 -0.47 -6.82
N LEU A 302 -19.14 -1.55 -7.52
CA LEU A 302 -19.07 -1.62 -8.98
C LEU A 302 -20.23 -0.83 -9.63
N LYS A 303 -21.45 -0.99 -9.10
CA LYS A 303 -22.69 -0.39 -9.62
C LYS A 303 -23.18 0.77 -8.76
N ASN A 304 -23.11 0.63 -7.45
CA ASN A 304 -23.58 1.63 -6.50
C ASN A 304 -22.41 2.45 -6.01
N VAL A 305 -22.52 3.77 -6.22
CA VAL A 305 -21.49 4.72 -5.83
C VAL A 305 -22.12 5.91 -5.12
N ASN A 306 -21.78 6.09 -3.86
CA ASN A 306 -22.37 7.11 -3.01
C ASN A 306 -21.27 8.02 -2.45
N LEU A 307 -21.47 9.33 -2.57
CA LEU A 307 -20.55 10.33 -2.04
C LEU A 307 -21.29 11.21 -1.03
N GLU A 308 -20.82 11.19 0.21
CA GLU A 308 -21.27 12.06 1.30
C GLU A 308 -20.16 13.03 1.69
N ARG A 309 -20.54 14.23 2.16
CA ARG A 309 -19.62 15.28 2.57
C ARG A 309 -20.15 16.09 3.74
N THR A 310 -19.24 16.62 4.54
CA THR A 310 -19.55 17.61 5.58
C THR A 310 -18.33 18.47 5.90
N SER A 311 -18.56 19.68 6.39
CA SER A 311 -17.52 20.53 7.01
C SER A 311 -17.62 20.56 8.55
N ASP A 312 -18.56 19.82 9.12
CA ASP A 312 -18.77 19.67 10.55
C ASP A 312 -19.32 18.27 10.85
N GLY A 313 -18.46 17.37 11.34
CA GLY A 313 -18.84 15.97 11.55
C GLY A 313 -17.66 15.01 11.43
N TYR A 314 -17.98 13.75 11.21
CA TYR A 314 -17.02 12.66 11.02
C TYR A 314 -17.56 11.61 10.05
N PHE A 315 -16.65 10.79 9.53
CA PHE A 315 -16.95 9.51 8.91
C PHE A 315 -15.98 8.46 9.48
N VAL A 316 -16.44 7.22 9.61
CA VAL A 316 -15.68 6.09 10.14
C VAL A 316 -15.67 4.94 9.14
N GLY A 317 -14.58 4.18 9.13
CA GLY A 317 -14.33 3.03 8.27
C GLY A 317 -13.94 1.82 9.13
N SER A 318 -14.55 0.69 8.86
CA SER A 318 -14.37 -0.57 9.62
C SER A 318 -14.82 -1.77 8.80
N ASN A 319 -14.67 -1.68 7.47
CA ASN A 319 -15.22 -2.63 6.50
C ASN A 319 -16.74 -2.75 6.43
N PHE A 320 -17.47 -2.02 7.26
CA PHE A 320 -18.92 -1.97 7.26
C PHE A 320 -19.44 -1.23 6.00
N PRO A 321 -20.14 -1.89 5.07
CA PRO A 321 -20.83 -1.20 3.98
C PRO A 321 -21.99 -0.37 4.53
N ILE A 322 -22.18 0.85 4.04
CA ILE A 322 -23.04 1.86 4.64
C ILE A 322 -24.40 1.95 3.94
N HIS A 323 -24.43 2.05 2.61
CA HIS A 323 -25.68 2.29 1.90
C HIS A 323 -26.45 0.99 1.64
N GLY A 324 -27.71 0.96 2.07
CA GLY A 324 -28.58 -0.21 1.94
C GLY A 324 -28.75 -0.74 0.52
N LYS A 325 -28.61 0.11 -0.51
CA LYS A 325 -28.68 -0.34 -1.91
C LYS A 325 -27.42 -1.11 -2.33
N LEU A 326 -26.23 -0.63 -1.92
CA LEU A 326 -24.98 -1.35 -2.17
C LEU A 326 -24.97 -2.68 -1.41
N ILE A 327 -25.38 -2.68 -0.14
CA ILE A 327 -25.53 -3.90 0.66
C ILE A 327 -26.42 -4.92 -0.06
N ALA A 328 -27.58 -4.48 -0.54
CA ALA A 328 -28.57 -5.37 -1.14
C ALA A 328 -28.21 -5.89 -2.54
N GLU A 329 -27.46 -5.13 -3.34
CA GLU A 329 -27.21 -5.46 -4.76
C GLU A 329 -25.82 -6.03 -5.03
N GLU A 330 -24.85 -5.79 -4.15
CA GLU A 330 -23.43 -6.06 -4.41
C GLU A 330 -22.71 -6.75 -3.25
N THR A 331 -23.40 -7.09 -2.16
CA THR A 331 -22.83 -7.85 -1.04
C THR A 331 -23.81 -8.93 -0.56
N ASP A 332 -23.32 -9.87 0.24
CA ASP A 332 -24.14 -10.73 1.12
C ASP A 332 -23.97 -10.38 2.61
N PHE A 333 -23.56 -9.13 2.90
CA PHE A 333 -23.34 -8.60 4.25
C PHE A 333 -24.64 -8.56 5.08
N ASP A 334 -24.60 -9.04 6.33
CA ASP A 334 -25.69 -8.85 7.30
C ASP A 334 -25.34 -7.74 8.32
N PRO A 335 -25.85 -6.51 8.14
CA PRO A 335 -25.56 -5.39 9.05
C PRO A 335 -26.16 -5.58 10.45
N LYS A 336 -26.93 -6.64 10.70
CA LYS A 336 -27.55 -6.93 12.00
C LYS A 336 -26.76 -7.96 12.81
N ASP A 337 -25.76 -8.61 12.23
CA ASP A 337 -24.91 -9.54 12.97
C ASP A 337 -23.90 -8.77 13.82
N SER A 338 -24.31 -8.41 15.03
CA SER A 338 -23.43 -7.72 15.99
C SER A 338 -22.18 -8.51 16.38
N GLY A 339 -22.13 -9.82 16.11
CA GLY A 339 -20.96 -10.65 16.37
C GLY A 339 -19.87 -10.52 15.31
N GLN A 340 -20.19 -9.96 14.15
CA GLN A 340 -19.22 -9.74 13.07
C GLN A 340 -18.24 -8.60 13.42
N SER A 341 -16.96 -8.80 13.09
CA SER A 341 -15.88 -7.82 13.26
C SER A 341 -16.25 -6.40 12.83
N SER A 342 -16.66 -6.23 11.59
CA SER A 342 -16.96 -4.91 11.02
C SER A 342 -18.12 -4.21 11.72
N VAL A 343 -19.15 -4.94 12.14
CA VAL A 343 -20.29 -4.39 12.89
C VAL A 343 -19.86 -3.95 14.30
N ALA A 344 -19.09 -4.78 15.00
CA ALA A 344 -18.58 -4.48 16.34
C ALA A 344 -17.61 -3.28 16.34
N ARG A 345 -16.71 -3.21 15.36
CA ARG A 345 -15.77 -2.09 15.15
C ARG A 345 -16.49 -0.81 14.75
N HIS A 346 -17.49 -0.88 13.87
CA HIS A 346 -18.31 0.28 13.53
C HIS A 346 -19.01 0.86 14.76
N ALA A 347 -19.61 -0.01 15.59
CA ALA A 347 -20.20 0.41 16.86
C ALA A 347 -19.16 1.04 17.81
N ARG A 348 -17.92 0.53 17.83
CA ARG A 348 -16.84 1.09 18.64
C ARG A 348 -16.41 2.47 18.16
N TRP A 349 -16.27 2.65 16.84
CA TRP A 349 -15.98 3.94 16.25
C TRP A 349 -17.03 5.00 16.63
N GLU A 350 -18.31 4.67 16.52
CA GLU A 350 -19.41 5.57 16.90
C GLU A 350 -19.34 5.97 18.39
N GLN A 351 -19.00 5.03 19.29
CA GLN A 351 -18.76 5.33 20.71
C GLN A 351 -17.61 6.32 20.89
N LEU A 352 -16.45 6.05 20.27
CA LEU A 352 -15.26 6.91 20.39
C LEU A 352 -15.51 8.32 19.84
N MET A 353 -16.21 8.45 18.72
CA MET A 353 -16.58 9.75 18.13
C MET A 353 -17.52 10.54 19.05
N ALA A 354 -18.50 9.87 19.66
CA ALA A 354 -19.42 10.49 20.62
C ALA A 354 -18.70 10.91 21.92
N GLU A 355 -17.88 10.04 22.49
CA GLU A 355 -17.14 10.29 23.72
C GLU A 355 -16.14 11.44 23.57
N ASN A 356 -15.51 11.57 22.40
CA ASN A 356 -14.42 12.52 22.16
C ASN A 356 -14.82 13.76 21.37
N LYS A 357 -16.12 14.01 21.17
CA LYS A 357 -16.61 15.20 20.47
C LYS A 357 -15.98 16.50 21.02
N GLY A 358 -15.42 17.30 20.11
CA GLY A 358 -14.72 18.56 20.39
C GLY A 358 -13.30 18.39 20.94
N ARG A 359 -12.79 17.16 21.04
CA ARG A 359 -11.48 16.84 21.65
C ARG A 359 -10.58 15.99 20.76
N ILE A 360 -11.05 15.60 19.57
CA ILE A 360 -10.27 14.76 18.66
C ILE A 360 -9.07 15.57 18.13
N ASP A 361 -7.86 15.06 18.39
CA ASP A 361 -6.57 15.49 17.86
C ASP A 361 -5.73 14.27 17.45
N VAL A 362 -4.53 14.47 16.91
CA VAL A 362 -3.65 13.36 16.47
C VAL A 362 -3.34 12.39 17.61
N ALA A 363 -3.17 12.87 18.85
CA ALA A 363 -2.93 11.99 19.98
C ALA A 363 -4.16 11.14 20.31
N ALA A 364 -5.38 11.68 20.16
CA ALA A 364 -6.60 10.90 20.25
C ALA A 364 -6.69 9.86 19.13
N ALA A 365 -6.36 10.24 17.90
CA ALA A 365 -6.33 9.33 16.76
C ALA A 365 -5.42 8.11 17.01
N GLN A 366 -4.19 8.34 17.49
CA GLN A 366 -3.26 7.26 17.84
C GLN A 366 -3.81 6.33 18.92
N ARG A 367 -4.52 6.86 19.92
CA ARG A 367 -5.18 6.03 20.95
C ARG A 367 -6.34 5.22 20.39
N PHE A 368 -7.13 5.78 19.47
CA PHE A 368 -8.25 5.07 18.85
C PHE A 368 -7.78 3.91 17.98
N LEU A 369 -6.67 4.11 17.25
CA LEU A 369 -6.07 3.04 16.45
C LEU A 369 -5.46 1.92 17.29
N ALA A 370 -5.27 2.13 18.61
CA ALA A 370 -4.78 1.16 19.59
C ALA A 370 -5.90 0.61 20.50
N ASP A 371 -7.17 0.81 20.13
CA ASP A 371 -8.31 0.47 20.98
C ASP A 371 -8.64 -1.03 20.89
N HIS A 372 -8.77 -1.66 22.07
CA HIS A 372 -9.07 -3.09 22.25
C HIS A 372 -10.42 -3.33 22.95
N TYR A 373 -11.36 -2.40 22.87
CA TYR A 373 -12.68 -2.61 23.45
C TYR A 373 -13.62 -3.32 22.46
N ASP A 374 -13.90 -4.60 22.72
CA ASP A 374 -14.89 -5.36 21.97
C ASP A 374 -16.30 -5.00 22.44
N THR A 375 -17.09 -4.41 21.54
CA THR A 375 -18.46 -3.96 21.83
C THR A 375 -19.46 -5.10 21.94
N PHE A 376 -19.15 -6.30 21.41
CA PHE A 376 -19.99 -7.48 21.51
C PHE A 376 -19.85 -8.16 22.88
N GLU A 377 -18.62 -8.51 23.29
CA GLU A 377 -18.38 -9.11 24.62
C GLU A 377 -18.32 -8.08 25.75
N LYS A 378 -18.22 -6.79 25.42
CA LYS A 378 -18.22 -5.66 26.37
C LYS A 378 -17.06 -5.69 27.35
N LYS A 379 -15.88 -6.04 26.86
CA LYS A 379 -14.63 -6.10 27.63
C LYS A 379 -13.47 -5.55 26.82
N GLU A 380 -12.41 -5.19 27.52
CA GLU A 380 -11.11 -4.93 26.91
C GLU A 380 -10.44 -6.28 26.64
N ASP A 381 -10.29 -6.65 25.37
CA ASP A 381 -9.63 -7.88 24.93
C ASP A 381 -9.27 -7.74 23.46
N ALA A 382 -7.98 -7.83 23.15
CA ALA A 382 -7.49 -7.74 21.78
C ALA A 382 -7.97 -8.95 20.96
N ASP A 383 -8.80 -8.72 19.94
CA ASP A 383 -9.32 -9.78 19.07
C ASP A 383 -9.63 -9.24 17.65
N GLU A 384 -10.37 -9.97 16.82
CA GLU A 384 -10.72 -9.49 15.48
C GLU A 384 -11.85 -8.45 15.46
N ARG A 385 -12.52 -8.16 16.57
CA ARG A 385 -13.61 -7.16 16.69
C ARG A 385 -13.14 -5.83 17.26
N THR A 386 -11.87 -5.69 17.62
CA THR A 386 -11.27 -4.45 18.12
C THR A 386 -10.73 -3.58 16.99
N LEU A 387 -10.51 -2.27 17.23
CA LEU A 387 -10.01 -1.38 16.17
C LEU A 387 -8.55 -1.66 15.80
N ASP A 388 -7.71 -1.92 16.79
CA ASP A 388 -6.40 -2.55 16.62
C ASP A 388 -6.61 -4.06 16.58
N GLY A 389 -6.68 -4.65 15.39
CA GLY A 389 -7.12 -6.02 15.20
C GLY A 389 -6.07 -7.05 15.53
N HIS A 390 -6.43 -8.05 16.33
CA HIS A 390 -5.56 -9.19 16.67
C HIS A 390 -6.24 -10.52 16.34
N ILE A 391 -6.19 -10.92 15.07
CA ILE A 391 -6.78 -12.21 14.66
C ILE A 391 -5.92 -13.38 15.15
N ASP A 392 -4.63 -13.15 15.34
CA ASP A 392 -3.66 -14.06 15.93
C ASP A 392 -4.01 -14.47 17.37
N LEU A 393 -4.79 -13.65 18.07
CA LEU A 393 -5.31 -13.92 19.42
C LEU A 393 -6.73 -14.48 19.41
N SER A 394 -7.41 -14.47 18.26
CA SER A 394 -8.82 -14.83 18.16
C SER A 394 -9.05 -16.33 17.92
N PRO A 395 -9.78 -17.04 18.80
CA PRO A 395 -10.21 -18.41 18.54
C PRO A 395 -11.26 -18.52 17.43
N ARG A 396 -11.82 -17.41 16.94
CA ARG A 396 -12.80 -17.38 15.85
C ARG A 396 -12.15 -17.22 14.49
N GLY A 397 -11.01 -16.52 14.43
CA GLY A 397 -10.45 -16.03 13.17
C GLY A 397 -11.26 -14.85 12.64
N SER A 398 -11.07 -14.50 11.37
CA SER A 398 -11.92 -13.56 10.65
C SER A 398 -12.61 -14.30 9.51
N ASN A 399 -13.88 -14.66 9.73
CA ASN A 399 -14.62 -15.53 8.82
C ASN A 399 -14.61 -14.96 7.40
N GLY A 400 -14.19 -15.79 6.44
CA GLY A 400 -14.07 -15.41 5.04
C GLY A 400 -12.69 -14.91 4.61
N TRP A 401 -11.82 -14.52 5.55
CA TRP A 401 -10.42 -14.19 5.29
C TRP A 401 -9.45 -15.24 5.82
N VAL A 402 -9.34 -15.38 7.15
CA VAL A 402 -8.39 -16.29 7.82
C VAL A 402 -9.07 -17.04 8.95
N GLY A 403 -8.65 -18.29 9.17
CA GLY A 403 -9.18 -19.14 10.23
C GLY A 403 -8.77 -18.72 11.66
N PRO A 404 -9.18 -19.50 12.68
CA PRO A 404 -8.78 -19.29 14.07
C PRO A 404 -7.27 -19.12 14.25
N TYR A 405 -6.88 -18.11 15.05
CA TYR A 405 -5.49 -17.74 15.31
C TYR A 405 -4.67 -17.48 14.03
N GLY A 406 -5.33 -16.96 13.00
CA GLY A 406 -4.67 -16.59 11.75
C GLY A 406 -3.61 -15.52 11.99
N THR A 407 -2.46 -15.63 11.33
CA THR A 407 -1.35 -14.66 11.43
C THR A 407 -1.67 -13.40 10.64
N ALA A 408 -2.62 -12.63 11.16
CA ALA A 408 -3.18 -11.46 10.54
C ALA A 408 -3.75 -10.50 11.59
N GLY A 409 -3.94 -9.24 11.21
CA GLY A 409 -4.42 -8.19 12.10
C GLY A 409 -3.88 -6.84 11.68
N ALA A 410 -3.92 -5.86 12.58
CA ALA A 410 -3.35 -4.55 12.33
C ALA A 410 -1.81 -4.63 12.18
N VAL A 411 -1.26 -4.11 11.07
CA VAL A 411 0.18 -4.21 10.78
C VAL A 411 0.87 -2.86 10.65
N GLN A 412 0.11 -1.77 10.55
CA GLN A 412 0.64 -0.41 10.63
C GLN A 412 -0.47 0.62 10.83
N ASN A 413 -0.07 1.80 11.30
CA ASN A 413 -0.96 2.82 11.84
C ASN A 413 -0.50 4.22 11.45
N LYS A 414 -1.39 5.04 10.87
CA LYS A 414 -1.09 6.42 10.48
C LYS A 414 -2.15 7.40 10.94
N ALA A 415 -1.71 8.62 11.25
CA ALA A 415 -2.59 9.73 11.58
C ALA A 415 -2.00 11.07 11.15
N ALA A 416 -2.88 12.00 10.77
CA ALA A 416 -2.49 13.36 10.42
C ALA A 416 -3.59 14.36 10.79
N ASP A 417 -3.18 15.58 11.14
CA ASP A 417 -4.05 16.75 11.19
C ASP A 417 -3.83 17.67 9.97
N ALA A 418 -4.67 18.69 9.83
CA ALA A 418 -4.57 19.66 8.74
C ALA A 418 -3.20 20.36 8.64
N ASN A 419 -2.51 20.62 9.76
CA ASN A 419 -1.20 21.27 9.75
C ASN A 419 -0.09 20.29 9.30
N MET A 420 -0.18 19.02 9.70
CA MET A 420 0.71 17.95 9.24
C MET A 420 0.56 17.70 7.74
N ILE A 421 -0.68 17.64 7.25
CA ILE A 421 -1.00 17.54 5.81
C ILE A 421 -0.38 18.71 5.04
N GLY A 422 -0.59 19.94 5.51
CA GLY A 422 -0.01 21.14 4.88
C GLY A 422 1.53 21.18 4.88
N LYS A 423 2.19 20.40 5.74
CA LYS A 423 3.65 20.27 5.83
C LYS A 423 4.17 19.00 5.15
N MET A 424 3.32 18.20 4.51
CA MET A 424 3.67 16.90 3.96
C MET A 424 4.30 15.99 5.03
N THR A 425 3.58 15.79 6.14
CA THR A 425 3.98 14.92 7.25
C THR A 425 2.78 14.16 7.79
N PHE A 426 3.02 12.99 8.39
CA PHE A 426 2.05 12.23 9.19
C PHE A 426 2.79 11.44 10.27
N THR A 427 2.09 10.95 11.30
CA THR A 427 2.64 9.98 12.26
C THR A 427 2.48 8.59 11.69
N ALA A 428 3.47 7.72 11.88
CA ALA A 428 3.41 6.32 11.46
C ALA A 428 3.95 5.41 12.57
N ALA A 429 3.31 4.27 12.79
CA ALA A 429 3.79 3.17 13.62
C ALA A 429 3.68 1.86 12.84
N ALA A 430 4.75 1.06 12.85
CA ALA A 430 4.78 -0.25 12.23
C ALA A 430 4.41 -1.33 13.27
N GLY A 431 3.66 -2.35 12.85
CA GLY A 431 3.01 -3.33 13.72
C GLY A 431 1.69 -2.82 14.31
N HIS A 432 1.15 -3.62 15.24
CA HIS A 432 0.00 -3.27 16.08
C HIS A 432 0.20 -1.94 16.79
N ALA A 433 -0.85 -1.14 16.93
CA ALA A 433 -0.73 0.21 17.48
C ALA A 433 -0.50 0.21 19.00
N CYS A 434 -0.81 -0.90 19.66
CA CYS A 434 -0.69 -1.10 21.11
C CYS A 434 0.73 -1.44 21.62
N GLY A 435 1.72 -1.62 20.74
CA GLY A 435 3.07 -2.16 21.03
C GLY A 435 4.19 -1.15 21.26
#